data_AF-A0A4P5UVL0-F1
#
_entry.id   AF-A0A4P5UVL0-F1
#
_cell.length_a   1.000
_cell.length_b   1.000
_cell.length_c   1.000
_cell.angle_alpha   90.00
_cell.angle_beta   90.00
_cell.angle_gamma   90.00
#
_symmetry.space_group_name_H-M   'P 1'
#
loop_
_entity.id
_entity.type
_entity.pdbx_description
1 polymer ?
#
loop_
_entity_poly.entity_id
_entity_poly.type
_entity_poly.pdbx_seq_one_letter_code
_entity_poly.pdbx_strand_id
1 'polypeptide(L)'
;MREISTLSSLEGRSILRDVFRELRFERQMGTAKILALTWRICIRERDLHKYGKEPIRVLHVLGTISGTSLWLEEIVNRFFFSTINSFVYIGAAILLVTIGLRRIYDVVPDWIVISSICLEAFLLSIMFFIMYFSPIDEDSVDEQAEKEQSRELRDLIREVGEISRDYASVAVRLEQITDALHDMGIRQEALISTTKDAVLIASQAVSPNSELLQSMQDTSHQLRLFSNVVSQLNISTEALRREEIEFAVRRELEKIIADTVTSGYVKKN
;
A
#
# COMPACT_ATOMS: atom_id res chain seq x y z
N MET A 1 15.96 -29.75 28.84
CA MET A 1 14.96 -30.39 29.73
C MET A 1 14.40 -29.29 30.61
N ARG A 2 13.08 -29.04 30.55
CA ARG A 2 12.43 -28.04 31.41
C ARG A 2 11.98 -28.73 32.69
N GLU A 3 12.36 -28.17 33.82
CA GLU A 3 12.04 -28.68 35.15
C GLU A 3 10.99 -27.76 35.78
N ILE A 4 9.88 -28.33 36.23
CA ILE A 4 8.79 -27.58 36.88
C ILE A 4 8.66 -28.08 38.31
N SER A 5 8.56 -27.15 39.26
CA SER A 5 8.52 -27.45 40.69
C SER A 5 7.27 -28.26 41.07
N THR A 6 6.09 -27.90 40.57
CA THR A 6 4.80 -28.53 40.91
C THR A 6 3.78 -28.38 39.78
N LEU A 7 2.93 -29.39 39.53
CA LEU A 7 1.80 -29.31 38.60
C LEU A 7 0.70 -28.30 39.02
N SER A 8 0.72 -27.83 40.27
CA SER A 8 -0.17 -26.77 40.77
C SER A 8 0.23 -25.36 40.35
N SER A 9 1.42 -25.16 39.77
CA SER A 9 1.81 -23.83 39.27
C SER A 9 1.03 -23.48 38.00
N LEU A 10 0.89 -22.17 37.71
CA LEU A 10 0.17 -21.68 36.54
C LEU A 10 0.75 -22.25 35.22
N GLU A 11 2.08 -22.43 35.18
CA GLU A 11 2.80 -23.08 34.08
C GLU A 11 2.55 -24.60 34.02
N GLY A 12 2.43 -25.27 35.18
CA GLY A 12 2.06 -26.69 35.25
C GLY A 12 0.64 -26.97 34.78
N ARG A 13 -0.31 -26.07 35.10
CA ARG A 13 -1.71 -26.12 34.64
C ARG A 13 -1.83 -25.92 33.13
N SER A 14 -1.09 -24.99 32.53
CA SER A 14 -1.06 -24.83 31.06
C SER A 14 -0.53 -26.08 30.34
N ILE A 15 0.52 -26.70 30.88
CA ILE A 15 1.10 -27.92 30.29
C ILE A 15 0.14 -29.11 30.40
N LEU A 16 -0.60 -29.23 31.50
CA LEU A 16 -1.62 -30.28 31.65
C LEU A 16 -2.74 -30.13 30.61
N ARG A 17 -3.14 -28.89 30.31
CA ARG A 17 -4.11 -28.58 29.24
C ARG A 17 -3.58 -28.97 27.86
N ASP A 18 -2.33 -28.64 27.56
CA ASP A 18 -1.72 -28.95 26.27
C ASP A 18 -1.57 -30.46 26.07
N VAL A 19 -1.16 -31.20 27.11
CA VAL A 19 -1.09 -32.66 27.09
C VAL A 19 -2.47 -33.29 26.90
N PHE A 20 -3.52 -32.78 27.58
CA PHE A 20 -4.88 -33.27 27.36
C PHE A 20 -5.36 -33.02 25.92
N ARG A 21 -5.02 -31.85 25.36
CA ARG A 21 -5.35 -31.50 23.97
C ARG A 21 -4.62 -32.39 22.97
N GLU A 22 -3.33 -32.65 23.19
CA GLU A 22 -2.53 -33.55 22.35
C GLU A 22 -3.08 -34.99 22.40
N LEU A 23 -3.41 -35.50 23.60
CA LEU A 23 -4.00 -36.83 23.78
C LEU A 23 -5.39 -36.97 23.12
N ARG A 24 -6.20 -35.91 23.13
CA ARG A 24 -7.55 -35.91 22.55
C ARG A 24 -7.57 -35.72 21.04
N PHE A 25 -6.78 -34.78 20.51
CA PHE A 25 -6.86 -34.38 19.10
C PHE A 25 -5.78 -35.03 18.23
N GLU A 26 -4.55 -35.21 18.72
CA GLU A 26 -3.49 -35.85 17.92
C GLU A 26 -3.52 -37.38 18.03
N ARG A 27 -3.74 -37.93 19.24
CA ARG A 27 -3.76 -39.38 19.46
C ARG A 27 -5.14 -40.03 19.41
N GLN A 28 -6.21 -39.25 19.27
CA GLN A 28 -7.62 -39.71 19.15
C GLN A 28 -8.00 -40.81 20.15
N MET A 29 -7.51 -40.72 21.40
CA MET A 29 -7.85 -41.73 22.40
C MET A 29 -9.31 -41.56 22.85
N GLY A 30 -9.97 -42.67 23.20
CA GLY A 30 -11.33 -42.62 23.74
C GLY A 30 -11.41 -41.78 25.03
N THR A 31 -12.43 -40.95 25.14
CA THR A 31 -12.62 -39.95 26.21
C THR A 31 -12.42 -40.51 27.63
N ALA A 32 -12.94 -41.72 27.90
CA ALA A 32 -12.78 -42.38 29.19
C ALA A 32 -11.33 -42.80 29.49
N LYS A 33 -10.59 -43.23 28.46
CA LYS A 33 -9.16 -43.57 28.60
C LYS A 33 -8.31 -42.33 28.84
N ILE A 34 -8.64 -41.22 28.17
CA ILE A 34 -7.95 -39.94 28.39
C ILE A 34 -8.19 -39.46 29.82
N LEU A 35 -9.43 -39.47 30.30
CA LEU A 35 -9.77 -39.06 31.68
C LEU A 35 -9.02 -39.89 32.73
N ALA A 36 -9.00 -41.22 32.58
CA ALA A 36 -8.29 -42.10 33.50
C ALA A 36 -6.76 -41.91 33.45
N LEU A 37 -6.22 -41.60 32.27
CA LEU A 37 -4.79 -41.40 32.06
C LEU A 37 -4.35 -40.03 32.59
N THR A 38 -5.11 -38.97 32.35
CA THR A 38 -4.81 -37.64 32.90
C THR A 38 -5.01 -37.59 34.41
N TRP A 39 -5.97 -38.33 34.95
CA TRP A 39 -6.12 -38.54 36.39
C TRP A 39 -4.90 -39.24 36.99
N ARG A 40 -4.41 -40.31 36.34
CA ARG A 40 -3.20 -41.03 36.76
C ARG A 40 -1.95 -40.14 36.69
N ILE A 41 -1.83 -39.30 35.66
CA ILE A 41 -0.74 -38.31 35.52
C ILE A 41 -0.77 -37.33 36.70
N CYS A 42 -1.93 -36.79 37.04
CA CYS A 42 -2.08 -35.84 38.15
C CYS A 42 -1.73 -36.43 39.52
N ILE A 43 -1.95 -37.73 39.73
CA ILE A 43 -1.74 -38.39 41.02
C ILE A 43 -0.33 -38.95 41.21
N ARG A 44 0.28 -39.50 40.16
CA ARG A 44 1.39 -40.45 40.34
C ARG A 44 2.62 -40.20 39.47
N GLU A 45 2.51 -39.42 38.39
CA GLU A 45 3.51 -39.44 37.33
C GLU A 45 4.43 -38.20 37.39
N ARG A 46 5.74 -38.43 37.51
CA ARG A 46 6.78 -37.37 37.59
C ARG A 46 7.41 -37.02 36.23
N ASP A 47 7.31 -37.91 35.26
CA ASP A 47 7.95 -37.77 33.94
C ASP A 47 6.88 -37.72 32.83
N LEU A 48 6.66 -36.53 32.25
CA LEU A 48 5.67 -36.32 31.16
C LEU A 48 6.18 -36.77 29.78
N HIS A 49 7.43 -37.24 29.69
CA HIS A 49 8.13 -37.59 28.45
C HIS A 49 7.43 -38.69 27.60
N LYS A 50 6.54 -39.50 28.18
CA LYS A 50 5.80 -40.54 27.45
C LYS A 50 4.53 -40.04 26.75
N TYR A 51 4.07 -38.83 27.10
CA TYR A 51 2.73 -38.35 26.76
C TYR A 51 2.69 -37.06 25.93
N GLY A 52 3.82 -36.36 25.76
CA GLY A 52 3.94 -35.19 24.88
C GLY A 52 5.31 -35.09 24.21
N LYS A 53 5.44 -34.16 23.24
CA LYS A 53 6.68 -33.95 22.45
C LYS A 53 7.82 -33.28 23.23
N GLU A 54 7.53 -32.63 24.36
CA GLU A 54 8.55 -31.93 25.15
C GLU A 54 8.98 -32.75 26.40
N PRO A 55 10.30 -32.91 26.64
CA PRO A 55 10.81 -33.60 27.82
C PRO A 55 10.72 -32.70 29.06
N ILE A 56 9.55 -32.74 29.72
CA ILE A 56 9.27 -31.97 30.94
C ILE A 56 9.22 -32.91 32.14
N ARG A 57 9.93 -32.53 33.21
CA ARG A 57 10.02 -33.29 34.46
C ARG A 57 9.40 -32.51 35.61
N VAL A 58 8.48 -33.14 36.33
CA VAL A 58 7.77 -32.55 37.49
C VAL A 58 8.48 -32.99 38.76
N LEU A 59 8.98 -32.03 39.55
CA LEU A 59 9.76 -32.31 40.77
C LEU A 59 8.91 -32.88 41.93
N HIS A 60 7.71 -32.35 42.16
CA HIS A 60 6.84 -32.75 43.27
C HIS A 60 5.49 -33.31 42.82
N VAL A 61 5.16 -34.48 43.36
CA VAL A 61 3.89 -35.17 43.13
C VAL A 61 2.86 -34.60 44.10
N LEU A 62 1.70 -34.18 43.58
CA LEU A 62 0.64 -33.54 44.35
C LEU A 62 -0.14 -34.51 45.27
N GLY A 63 0.10 -35.82 45.19
CA GLY A 63 -0.61 -36.82 46.00
C GLY A 63 -2.03 -37.07 45.49
N THR A 64 -2.76 -37.97 46.16
CA THR A 64 -4.08 -38.44 45.68
C THR A 64 -5.14 -37.34 45.77
N ILE A 65 -5.27 -36.66 46.90
CA ILE A 65 -6.34 -35.67 47.16
C ILE A 65 -6.12 -34.38 46.34
N SER A 66 -4.95 -33.77 46.43
CA SER A 66 -4.66 -32.54 45.68
C SER A 66 -4.54 -32.80 44.17
N GLY A 67 -4.08 -33.98 43.77
CA GLY A 67 -4.07 -34.41 42.37
C GLY A 67 -5.48 -34.66 41.81
N THR A 68 -6.40 -35.27 42.58
CA THR A 68 -7.82 -35.38 42.19
C THR A 68 -8.50 -34.03 42.10
N SER A 69 -8.22 -33.12 43.04
CA SER A 69 -8.81 -31.78 43.02
C SER A 69 -8.37 -31.00 41.78
N LEU A 70 -7.07 -31.00 41.48
CA LEU A 70 -6.53 -30.35 40.27
C LEU A 70 -7.09 -30.97 38.99
N TRP A 71 -7.25 -32.29 38.95
CA TRP A 71 -7.85 -32.98 37.82
C TRP A 71 -9.34 -32.61 37.64
N LEU A 72 -10.08 -32.51 38.73
CA LEU A 72 -11.49 -32.14 38.69
C LEU A 72 -11.66 -30.68 38.24
N GLU A 73 -10.82 -29.80 38.76
CA GLU A 73 -10.74 -28.37 38.44
C GLU A 73 -10.36 -28.12 36.97
N GLU A 74 -9.25 -28.68 36.49
CA GLU A 74 -8.69 -28.30 35.19
C GLU A 74 -9.24 -29.16 34.03
N ILE A 75 -9.62 -30.41 34.29
CA ILE A 75 -10.02 -31.35 33.23
C ILE A 75 -11.53 -31.59 33.23
N VAL A 76 -12.11 -31.95 34.38
CA VAL A 76 -13.54 -32.27 34.44
C VAL A 76 -14.40 -31.03 34.31
N ASN A 77 -14.11 -29.97 35.07
CA ASN A 77 -14.86 -28.73 34.98
C ASN A 77 -14.69 -28.11 33.59
N ARG A 78 -13.45 -27.87 33.15
CA ARG A 78 -13.17 -27.18 31.87
C ARG A 78 -13.74 -27.88 30.64
N PHE A 79 -13.63 -29.21 30.55
CA PHE A 79 -14.04 -29.94 29.34
C PHE A 79 -15.40 -30.62 29.42
N PHE A 80 -15.94 -30.87 30.63
CA PHE A 80 -17.18 -31.62 30.81
C PHE A 80 -18.26 -30.87 31.58
N PHE A 81 -18.01 -29.68 32.13
CA PHE A 81 -19.04 -28.90 32.83
C PHE A 81 -20.28 -28.64 31.95
N SER A 82 -20.09 -28.18 30.71
CA SER A 82 -21.21 -27.96 29.77
C SER A 82 -21.99 -29.24 29.47
N THR A 83 -21.29 -30.37 29.30
CA THR A 83 -21.92 -31.68 29.07
C THR A 83 -22.72 -32.13 30.29
N ILE A 84 -22.17 -31.98 31.49
CA ILE A 84 -22.81 -32.36 32.75
C ILE A 84 -24.02 -31.47 33.04
N ASN A 85 -23.89 -30.16 32.82
CA ASN A 85 -24.99 -29.22 32.95
C ASN A 85 -26.13 -29.53 31.96
N SER A 86 -25.78 -29.91 30.72
CA SER A 86 -26.75 -30.36 29.73
C SER A 86 -27.48 -31.63 30.17
N PHE A 87 -26.79 -32.59 30.81
CA PHE A 87 -27.44 -33.77 31.38
C PHE A 87 -28.42 -33.42 32.51
N VAL A 88 -28.07 -32.47 33.38
CA VAL A 88 -28.95 -31.97 34.45
C VAL A 88 -30.20 -31.32 33.84
N TYR A 89 -30.05 -30.43 32.86
CA TYR A 89 -31.21 -29.81 32.20
C TYR A 89 -32.09 -30.82 31.46
N ILE A 90 -31.50 -31.83 30.84
CA ILE A 90 -32.26 -32.94 30.25
C ILE A 90 -33.01 -33.72 31.33
N GLY A 91 -32.39 -33.99 32.48
CA GLY A 91 -33.03 -34.60 33.65
C GLY A 91 -34.25 -33.81 34.12
N ALA A 92 -34.08 -32.50 34.31
CA ALA A 92 -35.17 -31.59 34.69
C ALA A 92 -36.29 -31.57 33.64
N ALA A 93 -35.95 -31.59 32.35
CA ALA A 93 -36.93 -31.66 31.27
C ALA A 93 -37.71 -32.99 31.29
N ILE A 94 -37.04 -34.13 31.51
CA ILE A 94 -37.69 -35.44 31.64
C ILE A 94 -38.63 -35.44 32.86
N LEU A 95 -38.21 -34.85 33.98
CA LEU A 95 -39.05 -34.74 35.18
C LEU A 95 -40.30 -33.89 34.90
N LEU A 96 -40.16 -32.73 34.25
CA LEU A 96 -41.31 -31.89 33.88
C LEU A 96 -42.25 -32.60 32.92
N VAL A 97 -41.72 -33.31 31.92
CA VAL A 97 -42.52 -34.07 30.96
C VAL A 97 -43.23 -35.23 31.63
N THR A 98 -42.57 -35.99 32.50
CA THR A 98 -43.17 -37.13 33.22
C THR A 98 -44.26 -36.69 34.19
N ILE A 99 -44.05 -35.62 34.95
CA ILE A 99 -45.08 -35.03 35.83
C ILE A 99 -46.24 -34.46 34.99
N GLY A 100 -45.94 -33.78 33.90
CA GLY A 100 -46.94 -33.22 32.98
C GLY A 100 -47.81 -34.30 32.33
N LEU A 101 -47.20 -35.37 31.83
CA LEU A 101 -47.91 -36.52 31.24
C LEU A 101 -48.77 -37.25 32.27
N ARG A 102 -48.28 -37.43 33.50
CA ARG A 102 -49.07 -38.02 34.58
C ARG A 102 -50.33 -37.22 34.85
N ARG A 103 -50.23 -35.88 34.89
CA ARG A 103 -51.38 -34.99 35.15
C ARG A 103 -52.47 -35.08 34.07
N ILE A 104 -52.10 -35.35 32.82
CA ILE A 104 -53.05 -35.32 31.68
C ILE A 104 -53.63 -36.70 31.40
N TYR A 105 -52.83 -37.76 31.50
CA TYR A 105 -53.21 -39.07 30.99
C TYR A 105 -53.44 -40.14 32.06
N ASP A 106 -53.09 -39.94 33.34
CA ASP A 106 -53.22 -40.89 34.48
C ASP A 106 -52.71 -42.34 34.24
N VAL A 107 -52.11 -42.60 33.07
CA VAL A 107 -51.60 -43.90 32.60
C VAL A 107 -50.15 -44.13 33.04
N VAL A 108 -49.46 -43.10 33.54
CA VAL A 108 -48.06 -43.19 33.95
C VAL A 108 -47.95 -43.86 35.33
N PRO A 109 -47.28 -45.02 35.46
CA PRO A 109 -47.10 -45.71 36.73
C PRO A 109 -46.27 -44.88 37.74
N ASP A 110 -46.61 -44.98 39.02
CA ASP A 110 -45.93 -44.28 40.12
C ASP A 110 -44.42 -44.53 40.16
N TRP A 111 -43.98 -45.75 39.84
CA TRP A 111 -42.57 -46.11 39.80
C TRP A 111 -41.76 -45.25 38.82
N ILE A 112 -42.34 -44.86 37.67
CA ILE A 112 -41.64 -44.05 36.67
C ILE A 112 -41.38 -42.64 37.21
N VAL A 113 -42.36 -42.06 37.92
CA VAL A 113 -42.22 -40.73 38.51
C VAL A 113 -41.19 -40.73 39.63
N ILE A 114 -41.24 -41.74 40.52
CA ILE A 114 -40.26 -41.88 41.60
C ILE A 114 -38.85 -42.06 41.03
N SER A 115 -38.71 -42.88 39.98
CA SER A 115 -37.43 -43.08 39.27
C SER A 115 -36.91 -41.77 38.67
N SER A 116 -37.76 -40.96 38.03
CA SER A 116 -37.37 -39.66 37.47
C SER A 116 -36.91 -38.67 38.53
N ILE A 117 -37.58 -38.63 39.69
CA ILE A 117 -37.18 -37.75 40.81
C ILE A 117 -35.84 -38.21 41.40
N CYS A 118 -35.64 -39.52 41.56
CA CYS A 118 -34.40 -40.08 42.07
C CYS A 118 -33.22 -39.82 41.12
N LEU A 119 -33.43 -39.99 39.82
CA LEU A 119 -32.45 -39.68 38.78
C LEU A 119 -32.07 -38.19 38.82
N GLU A 120 -33.06 -37.30 38.91
CA GLU A 120 -32.80 -35.85 38.99
C GLU A 120 -31.99 -35.47 40.24
N ALA A 121 -32.37 -36.00 41.40
CA ALA A 121 -31.63 -35.77 42.64
C ALA A 121 -30.17 -36.27 42.55
N PHE A 122 -29.94 -37.39 41.86
CA PHE A 122 -28.61 -37.91 41.60
C PHE A 122 -27.79 -37.00 40.67
N LEU A 123 -28.39 -36.51 39.58
CA LEU A 123 -27.72 -35.57 38.67
C LEU A 123 -27.38 -34.23 39.35
N LEU A 124 -28.31 -33.69 40.13
CA LEU A 124 -28.07 -32.47 40.92
C LEU A 124 -26.96 -32.68 41.96
N SER A 125 -26.91 -33.85 42.60
CA SER A 125 -25.83 -34.21 43.53
C SER A 125 -24.47 -34.27 42.83
N ILE A 126 -24.40 -34.84 41.61
CA ILE A 126 -23.18 -34.84 40.80
C ILE A 126 -22.76 -33.41 40.44
N MET A 127 -23.71 -32.58 39.99
CA MET A 127 -23.43 -31.18 39.63
C MET A 127 -22.91 -30.40 40.84
N PHE A 128 -23.55 -30.57 42.00
CA PHE A 128 -23.12 -29.97 43.25
C PHE A 128 -21.72 -30.41 43.63
N PHE A 129 -21.41 -31.70 43.53
CA PHE A 129 -20.07 -32.23 43.84
C PHE A 129 -18.99 -31.61 42.93
N ILE A 130 -19.26 -31.48 41.63
CA ILE A 130 -18.30 -30.90 40.68
C ILE A 130 -18.09 -29.41 40.94
N MET A 131 -19.18 -28.68 41.22
CA MET A 131 -19.13 -27.26 41.53
C MET A 131 -18.45 -26.99 42.89
N TYR A 132 -18.59 -27.89 43.86
CA TYR A 132 -17.95 -27.78 45.18
C TYR A 132 -16.42 -27.86 45.10
N PHE A 133 -15.89 -28.65 44.17
CA PHE A 133 -14.46 -28.78 43.93
C PHE A 133 -13.95 -27.87 42.80
N SER A 134 -14.82 -27.04 42.22
CA SER A 134 -14.41 -25.95 41.35
C SER A 134 -13.91 -24.80 42.21
N PRO A 135 -12.71 -24.24 41.96
CA PRO A 135 -12.33 -22.97 42.56
C PRO A 135 -13.34 -21.89 42.14
N ILE A 136 -13.60 -20.95 43.05
CA ILE A 136 -14.24 -19.67 42.74
C ILE A 136 -13.13 -18.79 42.16
N ASP A 137 -12.61 -19.15 40.99
CA ASP A 137 -11.74 -18.28 40.21
C ASP A 137 -12.53 -17.83 38.98
N GLU A 138 -12.50 -16.52 38.73
CA GLU A 138 -13.38 -15.72 37.86
C GLU A 138 -13.39 -16.11 36.36
N ASP A 139 -12.75 -17.21 35.96
CA ASP A 139 -12.44 -17.52 34.55
C ASP A 139 -13.40 -18.54 33.88
N SER A 140 -14.34 -19.16 34.62
CA SER A 140 -15.17 -20.24 34.03
C SER A 140 -16.33 -19.77 33.14
N VAL A 141 -16.60 -18.46 33.08
CA VAL A 141 -17.58 -17.89 32.13
C VAL A 141 -16.87 -17.35 30.87
N ASP A 142 -15.55 -17.18 30.92
CA ASP A 142 -14.81 -16.37 29.93
C ASP A 142 -14.11 -17.19 28.84
N GLU A 143 -14.10 -18.53 28.84
CA GLU A 143 -13.38 -19.29 27.80
C GLU A 143 -14.00 -19.26 26.39
N GLN A 144 -15.29 -18.99 26.28
CA GLN A 144 -15.92 -18.71 24.99
C GLN A 144 -15.70 -17.25 24.59
N ALA A 145 -15.74 -16.32 25.54
CA ALA A 145 -15.47 -14.90 25.30
C ALA A 145 -13.98 -14.64 24.99
N GLU A 146 -13.03 -15.28 25.66
CA GLU A 146 -11.58 -15.24 25.36
C GLU A 146 -11.27 -15.85 23.99
N LYS A 147 -11.97 -16.92 23.56
CA LYS A 147 -11.78 -17.47 22.22
C LYS A 147 -12.31 -16.56 21.13
N GLU A 148 -13.40 -15.85 21.42
CA GLU A 148 -14.00 -14.85 20.52
C GLU A 148 -13.15 -13.58 20.48
N GLN A 149 -12.73 -13.06 21.64
CA GLN A 149 -11.82 -11.94 21.78
C GLN A 149 -10.41 -12.23 21.23
N SER A 150 -9.90 -13.45 21.40
CA SER A 150 -8.64 -13.89 20.78
C SER A 150 -8.77 -14.08 19.27
N ARG A 151 -9.96 -14.41 18.76
CA ARG A 151 -10.25 -14.39 17.31
C ARG A 151 -10.31 -12.96 16.80
N GLU A 152 -11.04 -12.08 17.46
CA GLU A 152 -11.11 -10.66 17.13
C GLU A 152 -9.71 -10.03 17.15
N LEU A 153 -8.90 -10.26 18.20
CA LEU A 153 -7.51 -9.78 18.26
C LEU A 153 -6.66 -10.33 17.12
N ARG A 154 -6.85 -11.60 16.75
CA ARG A 154 -6.07 -12.24 15.68
C ARG A 154 -6.49 -11.74 14.31
N ASP A 155 -7.77 -11.45 14.12
CA ASP A 155 -8.31 -10.81 12.92
C ASP A 155 -7.85 -9.36 12.85
N LEU A 156 -7.83 -8.63 13.96
CA LEU A 156 -7.30 -7.26 14.06
C LEU A 156 -5.80 -7.22 13.74
N ILE A 157 -5.00 -8.16 14.27
CA ILE A 157 -3.57 -8.27 13.95
C ILE A 157 -3.36 -8.59 12.47
N ARG A 158 -4.21 -9.45 11.90
CA ARG A 158 -4.17 -9.78 10.47
C ARG A 158 -4.51 -8.56 9.62
N GLU A 159 -5.54 -7.81 9.99
CA GLU A 159 -5.96 -6.58 9.31
C GLU A 159 -4.87 -5.51 9.41
N VAL A 160 -4.26 -5.31 10.59
CA VAL A 160 -3.09 -4.43 10.75
C VAL A 160 -1.91 -4.89 9.91
N GLY A 161 -1.70 -6.19 9.77
CA GLY A 161 -0.69 -6.77 8.88
C GLY A 161 -0.97 -6.49 7.40
N GLU A 162 -2.23 -6.57 6.98
CA GLU A 162 -2.69 -6.22 5.63
C GLU A 162 -2.54 -4.72 5.37
N ILE A 163 -2.96 -3.87 6.31
CA ILE A 163 -2.76 -2.42 6.26
C ILE A 163 -1.26 -2.09 6.13
N SER A 164 -0.40 -2.76 6.89
CA SER A 164 1.04 -2.54 6.84
C SER A 164 1.63 -2.90 5.46
N ARG A 165 1.15 -4.00 4.87
CA ARG A 165 1.54 -4.42 3.52
C ARG A 165 1.06 -3.44 2.46
N ASP A 166 -0.16 -2.94 2.59
CA ASP A 166 -0.72 -1.93 1.69
C ASP A 166 0.03 -0.61 1.83
N TYR A 167 0.38 -0.22 3.05
CA TYR A 167 1.19 0.99 3.31
C TYR A 167 2.57 0.89 2.67
N ALA A 168 3.22 -0.27 2.76
CA ALA A 168 4.48 -0.52 2.07
C ALA A 168 4.32 -0.43 0.55
N SER A 169 3.23 -0.96 -0.02
CA SER A 169 2.94 -0.81 -1.45
C SER A 169 2.69 0.66 -1.83
N VAL A 170 2.05 1.45 -0.97
CA VAL A 170 1.81 2.88 -1.21
C VAL A 170 3.14 3.65 -1.19
N ALA A 171 4.04 3.34 -0.26
CA ALA A 171 5.36 3.96 -0.19
C ALA A 171 6.15 3.77 -1.49
N VAL A 172 6.17 2.54 -2.04
CA VAL A 172 6.82 2.26 -3.34
C VAL A 172 6.16 3.04 -4.49
N ARG A 173 4.83 3.17 -4.48
CA ARG A 173 4.12 3.97 -5.50
C ARG A 173 4.44 5.46 -5.38
N LEU A 174 4.61 5.98 -4.16
CA LEU A 174 5.00 7.37 -3.94
C LEU A 174 6.42 7.64 -4.41
N GLU A 175 7.33 6.69 -4.24
CA GLU A 175 8.69 6.76 -4.80
C GLU A 175 8.63 6.82 -6.33
N GLN A 176 7.86 5.94 -6.97
CA GLN A 176 7.64 5.96 -8.42
C GLN A 176 7.02 7.27 -8.92
N ILE A 177 6.07 7.85 -8.19
CA ILE A 177 5.49 9.16 -8.51
C ILE A 177 6.54 10.26 -8.38
N THR A 178 7.39 10.19 -7.36
CA THR A 178 8.47 11.16 -7.13
C THR A 178 9.48 11.12 -8.28
N ASP A 179 9.87 9.93 -8.71
CA ASP A 179 10.76 9.74 -9.87
C ASP A 179 10.11 10.29 -11.15
N ALA A 180 8.82 9.98 -11.38
CA ALA A 180 8.10 10.49 -12.54
C ALA A 180 7.98 12.03 -12.54
N LEU A 181 7.78 12.65 -11.37
CA LEU A 181 7.76 14.11 -11.24
C LEU A 181 9.15 14.72 -11.46
N HIS A 182 10.21 14.05 -11.01
CA HIS A 182 11.58 14.48 -11.27
C HIS A 182 11.89 14.46 -12.77
N ASP A 183 11.57 13.37 -13.45
CA ASP A 183 11.70 13.24 -14.91
C ASP A 183 10.88 14.29 -15.67
N MET A 184 9.66 14.57 -15.19
CA MET A 184 8.83 15.65 -15.75
C MET A 184 9.49 17.02 -15.58
N GLY A 185 10.12 17.29 -14.44
CA GLY A 185 10.88 18.51 -14.20
C GLY A 185 12.05 18.67 -15.19
N ILE A 186 12.82 17.60 -15.43
CA ILE A 186 13.91 17.61 -16.42
C ILE A 186 13.39 17.91 -17.82
N ARG A 187 12.27 17.28 -18.21
CA ARG A 187 11.64 17.54 -19.52
C ARG A 187 11.11 18.96 -19.65
N GLN A 188 10.57 19.53 -18.58
CA GLN A 188 10.13 20.92 -18.56
C GLN A 188 11.30 21.89 -18.71
N GLU A 189 12.43 21.64 -18.05
CA GLU A 189 13.63 22.46 -18.22
C GLU A 189 14.13 22.45 -19.67
N ALA A 190 14.14 21.28 -20.31
CA ALA A 190 14.48 21.15 -21.72
C ALA A 190 13.50 21.91 -22.65
N LEU A 191 12.19 21.86 -22.35
CA LEU A 191 11.17 22.63 -23.07
C LEU A 191 11.34 24.15 -22.87
N ILE A 192 11.67 24.60 -21.66
CA ILE A 192 11.95 26.01 -21.38
C ILE A 192 13.18 26.47 -22.16
N SER A 193 14.25 25.67 -22.19
CA SER A 193 15.45 25.97 -22.98
C SER A 193 15.14 26.08 -24.47
N THR A 194 14.43 25.11 -25.04
CA THR A 194 14.05 25.15 -26.47
C THR A 194 13.10 26.31 -26.78
N THR A 195 12.19 26.65 -25.87
CA THR A 195 11.32 27.82 -26.01
C THR A 195 12.14 29.12 -25.98
N LYS A 196 13.12 29.21 -25.07
CA LYS A 196 14.04 30.35 -24.99
C LYS A 196 14.83 30.51 -26.29
N ASP A 197 15.37 29.43 -26.83
CA ASP A 197 16.08 29.44 -28.11
C ASP A 197 15.17 29.87 -29.26
N ALA A 198 13.95 29.34 -29.32
CA ALA A 198 12.95 29.73 -30.32
C ALA A 198 12.59 31.22 -30.23
N VAL A 199 12.41 31.76 -29.01
CA VAL A 199 12.18 33.19 -28.79
C VAL A 199 13.38 34.03 -29.23
N LEU A 200 14.60 33.56 -28.97
CA LEU A 200 15.83 34.25 -29.37
C LEU A 200 15.97 34.29 -30.89
N ILE A 201 15.70 33.18 -31.57
CA ILE A 201 15.66 33.09 -33.05
C ILE A 201 14.56 33.99 -33.61
N ALA A 202 13.35 33.96 -33.04
CA ALA A 202 12.25 34.82 -33.46
C ALA A 202 12.58 36.30 -33.24
N SER A 203 13.21 36.65 -32.12
CA SER A 203 13.68 38.00 -31.84
C SER A 203 14.73 38.44 -32.85
N GLN A 204 15.70 37.59 -33.19
CA GLN A 204 16.72 37.87 -34.21
C GLN A 204 16.12 38.01 -35.62
N ALA A 205 15.05 37.27 -35.92
CA ALA A 205 14.35 37.36 -37.20
C ALA A 205 13.47 38.61 -37.30
N VAL A 206 12.88 39.07 -36.18
CA VAL A 206 11.98 40.24 -36.13
C VAL A 206 12.74 41.55 -35.90
N SER A 207 13.91 41.51 -35.25
CA SER A 207 14.79 42.68 -35.18
C SER A 207 15.60 42.78 -36.49
N PRO A 208 15.55 43.91 -37.21
CA PRO A 208 16.39 44.08 -38.39
C PRO A 208 17.86 43.99 -37.96
N ASN A 209 18.60 43.03 -38.51
CA ASN A 209 20.04 42.91 -38.30
C ASN A 209 20.69 44.29 -38.53
N SER A 210 21.41 44.82 -37.53
CA SER A 210 22.06 46.14 -37.63
C SER A 210 23.00 46.21 -38.83
N GLU A 211 23.61 45.10 -39.21
CA GLU A 211 24.45 45.00 -40.42
C GLU A 211 23.64 45.17 -41.69
N LEU A 212 22.38 44.70 -41.73
CA LEU A 212 21.50 44.85 -42.88
C LEU A 212 21.01 46.30 -43.00
N LEU A 213 20.67 46.95 -41.86
CA LEU A 213 20.36 48.38 -41.85
C LEU A 213 21.54 49.23 -42.30
N GLN A 214 22.75 48.90 -41.85
CA GLN A 214 23.96 49.60 -42.23
C GLN A 214 24.30 49.39 -43.71
N SER A 215 24.20 48.16 -44.21
CA SER A 215 24.35 47.83 -45.63
C SER A 215 23.31 48.55 -46.51
N MET A 216 22.06 48.67 -46.06
CA MET A 216 21.04 49.46 -46.76
C MET A 216 21.33 50.96 -46.75
N GLN A 217 21.87 51.50 -45.64
CA GLN A 217 22.31 52.90 -45.58
C GLN A 217 23.50 53.15 -46.51
N ASP A 218 24.49 52.28 -46.50
CA ASP A 218 25.67 52.37 -47.36
C ASP A 218 25.27 52.25 -48.84
N THR A 219 24.41 51.29 -49.18
CA THR A 219 23.86 51.14 -50.53
C THR A 219 23.09 52.39 -50.95
N SER A 220 22.25 52.94 -50.07
CA SER A 220 21.52 54.19 -50.34
C SER A 220 22.47 55.37 -50.56
N HIS A 221 23.57 55.45 -49.81
CA HIS A 221 24.60 56.47 -49.99
C HIS A 221 25.33 56.31 -51.32
N GLN A 222 25.74 55.09 -51.68
CA GLN A 222 26.40 54.81 -52.96
C GLN A 222 25.49 55.11 -54.15
N LEU A 223 24.19 54.81 -54.06
CA LEU A 223 23.22 55.16 -55.11
C LEU A 223 23.09 56.68 -55.30
N ARG A 224 23.13 57.47 -54.22
CA ARG A 224 23.13 58.94 -54.31
C ARG A 224 24.40 59.45 -54.97
N LEU A 225 25.56 58.93 -54.58
CA LEU A 225 26.84 59.30 -55.20
C LEU A 225 26.84 58.95 -56.69
N PHE A 226 26.38 57.76 -57.05
CA PHE A 226 26.24 57.34 -58.44
C PHE A 226 25.31 58.26 -59.22
N SER A 227 24.15 58.61 -58.67
CA SER A 227 23.21 59.55 -59.29
C SER A 227 23.85 60.92 -59.53
N ASN A 228 24.63 61.43 -58.58
CA ASN A 228 25.36 62.69 -58.72
C ASN A 228 26.44 62.63 -59.81
N VAL A 229 27.20 61.53 -59.87
CA VAL A 229 28.20 61.30 -60.92
C VAL A 229 27.54 61.24 -62.29
N VAL A 230 26.42 60.53 -62.43
CA VAL A 230 25.64 60.46 -63.68
C VAL A 230 25.15 61.85 -64.09
N SER A 231 24.68 62.67 -63.13
CA SER A 231 24.27 64.05 -63.38
C SER A 231 25.43 64.92 -63.88
N GLN A 232 26.59 64.85 -63.22
CA GLN A 232 27.79 65.58 -63.64
C GLN A 232 28.31 65.13 -65.01
N LEU A 233 28.23 63.83 -65.29
CA LEU A 233 28.62 63.26 -66.58
C LEU A 233 27.69 63.74 -67.69
N ASN A 234 26.39 63.84 -67.41
CA ASN A 234 25.41 64.41 -68.34
C ASN A 234 25.72 65.90 -68.64
N ILE A 235 25.99 66.69 -67.59
CA ILE A 235 26.39 68.11 -67.75
C ILE A 235 27.68 68.25 -68.58
N SER A 236 28.67 67.40 -68.30
CA SER A 236 29.96 67.43 -69.01
C SER A 236 29.80 67.01 -70.48
N THR A 237 28.94 66.03 -70.75
CA THR A 237 28.61 65.59 -72.11
C THR A 237 27.88 66.68 -72.88
N GLU A 238 26.97 67.41 -72.23
CA GLU A 238 26.26 68.53 -72.84
C GLU A 238 27.20 69.72 -73.13
N ALA A 239 28.17 69.98 -72.25
CA ALA A 239 29.24 70.95 -72.48
C ALA A 239 30.14 70.57 -73.65
N LEU A 240 30.59 69.30 -73.71
CA LEU A 240 31.36 68.75 -74.84
C LEU A 240 30.59 68.87 -76.16
N ARG A 241 29.31 68.51 -76.17
CA ARG A 241 28.45 68.66 -77.35
C ARG A 241 28.39 70.12 -77.82
N ARG A 242 28.34 71.07 -76.88
CA ARG A 242 28.32 72.51 -77.20
C ARG A 242 29.66 72.98 -77.76
N GLU A 243 30.77 72.50 -77.22
CA GLU A 243 32.12 72.81 -77.71
C GLU A 243 32.37 72.23 -79.11
N GLU A 244 31.97 70.97 -79.37
CA GLU A 244 32.03 70.38 -80.72
C GLU A 244 31.18 71.14 -81.73
N ILE A 245 29.98 71.61 -81.33
CA ILE A 245 29.15 72.47 -82.18
C ILE A 245 29.87 73.79 -82.47
N GLU A 246 30.48 74.44 -81.47
CA GLU A 246 31.22 75.68 -81.69
C GLU A 246 32.44 75.46 -82.60
N PHE A 247 33.15 74.35 -82.43
CA PHE A 247 34.29 73.98 -83.26
C PHE A 247 33.88 73.69 -84.71
N ALA A 248 32.76 72.96 -84.91
CA ALA A 248 32.20 72.71 -86.23
C ALA A 248 31.74 74.01 -86.92
N VAL A 249 31.13 74.93 -86.16
CA VAL A 249 30.72 76.26 -86.66
C VAL A 249 31.94 77.10 -87.03
N ARG A 250 33.00 77.13 -86.21
CA ARG A 250 34.26 77.81 -86.56
C ARG A 250 34.87 77.24 -87.83
N ARG A 251 34.89 75.91 -87.98
CA ARG A 251 35.44 75.26 -89.16
C ARG A 251 34.65 75.60 -90.43
N GLU A 252 33.33 75.68 -90.34
CA GLU A 252 32.52 76.13 -91.49
C GLU A 252 32.67 77.63 -91.76
N LEU A 253 32.78 78.47 -90.74
CA LEU A 253 33.08 79.89 -90.93
C LEU A 253 34.45 80.10 -91.58
N GLU A 254 35.49 79.37 -91.16
CA GLU A 254 36.81 79.38 -91.80
C GLU A 254 36.74 78.95 -93.26
N LYS A 255 35.92 77.93 -93.57
CA LYS A 255 35.72 77.46 -94.94
C LYS A 255 35.01 78.51 -95.79
N ILE A 256 33.96 79.15 -95.28
CA ILE A 256 33.23 80.23 -95.96
C ILE A 256 34.15 81.45 -96.19
N ILE A 257 34.95 81.83 -95.19
CA ILE A 257 35.89 82.94 -95.30
C ILE A 257 36.98 82.62 -96.32
N ALA A 258 37.54 81.41 -96.29
CA ALA A 258 38.53 80.96 -97.27
C ALA A 258 37.96 80.99 -98.70
N ASP A 259 36.71 80.55 -98.90
CA ASP A 259 36.03 80.59 -100.20
C ASP A 259 35.73 82.02 -100.67
N THR A 260 35.46 82.92 -99.73
CA THR A 260 35.22 84.35 -100.02
C THR A 260 36.53 85.06 -100.42
N VAL A 261 37.66 84.70 -99.80
CA VAL A 261 38.99 85.25 -100.11
C VAL A 261 39.52 84.71 -101.44
N THR A 262 39.28 83.44 -101.78
CA THR A 262 39.66 82.87 -103.08
C THR A 262 38.80 83.44 -104.22
N SER A 263 37.50 83.63 -104.00
CA SER A 263 36.60 84.26 -104.98
C SER A 263 36.96 85.74 -105.24
N GLY A 264 37.44 86.45 -104.21
CA GLY A 264 37.87 87.86 -104.32
C GLY A 264 39.14 88.08 -105.14
N TYR A 265 40.01 87.09 -105.28
CA TYR A 265 41.31 87.22 -105.97
C TYR A 265 41.26 86.92 -107.48
N VAL A 266 40.17 86.34 -108.01
CA VAL A 266 40.06 85.96 -109.44
C VAL A 266 39.46 87.08 -110.32
N LYS A 267 39.16 88.27 -109.77
CA LYS A 267 38.56 89.39 -110.52
C LYS A 267 39.48 90.59 -110.79
N LYS A 268 40.79 90.43 -110.67
CA LYS A 268 41.79 91.38 -111.19
C LYS A 268 42.97 90.64 -111.82
N ASN A 269 42.78 90.20 -113.06
CA ASN A 269 43.76 90.26 -114.14
C ASN A 269 43.00 90.30 -115.45
#